data_AF-A0A0G1VPH5-F1
#
_entry.id   AF-A0A0G1VPH5-F1
#
_cell.length_a   1.000
_cell.length_b   1.000
_cell.length_c   1.000
_cell.angle_alpha   90.00
_cell.angle_beta   90.00
_cell.angle_gamma   90.00
#
_symmetry.space_group_name_H-M   'P 1'
#
loop_
_entity.id
_entity.type
_entity.pdbx_description
1 polymer ?
#
loop_
_entity_poly.entity_id
_entity_poly.type
_entity_poly.pdbx_seq_one_letter_code
_entity_poly.pdbx_strand_id
1 'polypeptide(L)'
;MPAPAGGKYDVVGIIDVTSIKEVTPTPAPSPTPPSEPSSTRYREDGTCPLGYVDYGVPLQCVTPEYMEYCKTNPCPICLAENTMIDTPSGAVQVQQLQRGAMVWTVNGLGERIPGIVLEMKRTLVPSTHQIVHLILGDGRELLVSPGHPTVDGRTISNLVSGDVYDGASVVSTQRVIYGEKATYDILPSGDTGFYWADGILIGSTLR
;
A
#
# COMPACT_ATOMS: atom_id res chain seq x y z
N MET A 1 31.31 -35.80 35.87
CA MET A 1 32.21 -36.35 34.82
C MET A 1 31.96 -35.58 33.52
N PRO A 2 33.00 -35.38 32.70
CA PRO A 2 33.19 -34.19 31.84
C PRO A 2 32.61 -34.30 30.42
N ALA A 3 32.53 -33.16 29.72
CA ALA A 3 32.17 -33.03 28.31
C ALA A 3 33.19 -33.71 27.37
N PRO A 4 32.79 -34.22 26.19
CA PRO A 4 33.72 -34.81 25.24
C PRO A 4 34.46 -33.73 24.42
N ALA A 5 35.76 -34.00 24.24
CA ALA A 5 36.76 -33.15 23.63
C ALA A 5 36.61 -33.00 22.11
N GLY A 6 37.02 -31.83 21.59
CA GLY A 6 37.12 -31.55 20.17
C GLY A 6 38.24 -32.34 19.49
N GLY A 7 37.90 -32.99 18.37
CA GLY A 7 38.86 -33.65 17.48
C GLY A 7 39.48 -32.64 16.51
N LYS A 8 40.81 -32.53 16.54
CA LYS A 8 41.62 -31.98 15.45
C LYS A 8 41.75 -33.06 14.37
N TYR A 9 41.53 -32.70 13.10
CA TYR A 9 41.89 -33.55 11.97
C TYR A 9 43.04 -32.89 11.22
N ASP A 10 44.20 -33.55 11.22
CA ASP A 10 45.29 -33.27 10.28
C ASP A 10 45.02 -34.10 9.02
N VAL A 11 44.80 -33.45 7.88
CA VAL A 11 44.71 -34.11 6.58
C VAL A 11 45.85 -33.60 5.71
N VAL A 12 46.93 -34.39 5.67
CA VAL A 12 47.95 -34.28 4.62
C VAL A 12 47.87 -35.57 3.82
N GLY A 13 47.24 -35.51 2.65
CA GLY A 13 47.19 -36.59 1.67
C GLY A 13 47.46 -36.01 0.28
N ILE A 14 48.49 -36.54 -0.39
CA ILE A 14 48.83 -36.21 -1.78
C ILE A 14 47.89 -37.02 -2.68
N ILE A 15 47.19 -36.35 -3.60
CA ILE A 15 46.26 -36.97 -4.54
C ILE A 15 47.03 -37.34 -5.82
N ASP A 16 47.01 -38.62 -6.18
CA ASP A 16 47.54 -39.13 -7.45
C ASP A 16 46.55 -38.82 -8.59
N VAL A 17 47.00 -38.02 -9.56
CA VAL A 17 46.20 -37.50 -10.68
C VAL A 17 46.28 -38.38 -11.94
N THR A 18 46.80 -39.60 -11.86
CA THR A 18 46.94 -40.47 -13.04
C THR A 18 45.67 -41.25 -13.46
N SER A 19 44.53 -41.05 -12.79
CA SER A 19 43.25 -41.74 -13.09
C SER A 19 42.09 -40.83 -13.53
N ILE A 20 42.34 -39.59 -13.96
CA ILE A 20 41.28 -38.71 -14.45
C ILE A 20 40.89 -39.12 -15.88
N LYS A 21 39.78 -39.84 -16.03
CA LYS A 21 39.14 -40.03 -17.35
C LYS A 21 38.50 -38.71 -17.79
N GLU A 22 38.76 -38.30 -19.03
CA GLU A 22 38.08 -37.16 -19.65
C GLU A 22 36.57 -37.39 -19.66
N VAL A 23 35.84 -36.50 -18.99
CA VAL A 23 34.38 -36.45 -19.04
C VAL A 23 34.01 -35.55 -20.21
N THR A 24 33.41 -36.13 -21.24
CA THR A 24 32.82 -35.36 -22.34
C THR A 24 31.75 -34.41 -21.79
N PRO A 25 31.80 -33.10 -22.09
CA PRO A 25 30.80 -32.16 -21.60
C PRO A 25 29.43 -32.52 -22.16
N THR A 26 28.47 -32.75 -21.28
CA THR A 26 27.06 -32.88 -21.63
C THR A 26 26.60 -31.55 -22.25
N PRO A 27 25.84 -31.54 -23.36
CA PRO A 27 25.32 -30.31 -23.93
C PRO A 27 24.52 -29.55 -22.86
N ALA A 28 24.83 -28.27 -22.72
CA ALA A 28 24.15 -27.40 -21.76
C ALA A 28 22.64 -27.38 -22.05
N PRO A 29 21.77 -27.45 -21.01
CA PRO A 29 20.35 -27.25 -21.22
C PRO A 29 20.10 -25.88 -21.84
N SER A 30 19.15 -25.82 -22.79
CA SER A 30 18.67 -24.58 -23.38
C SER A 30 18.32 -23.58 -22.27
N PRO A 31 18.57 -22.26 -22.47
CA PRO A 31 18.28 -21.25 -21.46
C PRO A 31 16.80 -21.36 -21.07
N THR A 32 16.56 -21.64 -19.79
CA THR A 32 15.25 -21.50 -19.17
C THR A 32 14.76 -20.08 -19.45
N PRO A 33 13.52 -19.88 -19.92
CA PRO A 33 12.97 -18.53 -20.05
C PRO A 33 13.11 -17.82 -18.68
N PRO A 34 13.44 -16.53 -18.67
CA PRO A 34 13.65 -15.81 -17.42
C PRO A 34 12.43 -16.00 -16.53
N SER A 35 12.69 -16.43 -15.29
CA SER A 35 11.72 -16.48 -14.20
C SER A 35 10.93 -15.18 -14.15
N GLU A 36 9.64 -15.29 -13.82
CA GLU A 36 8.68 -14.20 -13.62
C GLU A 36 9.33 -12.90 -13.11
N PRO A 37 8.95 -11.71 -13.61
CA PRO A 37 9.50 -10.46 -13.10
C PRO A 37 9.12 -10.28 -11.63
N SER A 38 10.08 -10.68 -10.81
CA SER A 38 10.21 -10.40 -9.40
C SER A 38 10.06 -8.91 -9.13
N SER A 39 9.07 -8.61 -8.28
CA SER A 39 8.83 -7.36 -7.57
C SER A 39 8.30 -6.17 -8.38
N THR A 40 7.06 -5.81 -8.08
CA THR A 40 6.45 -4.49 -8.34
C THR A 40 7.05 -3.39 -7.44
N ARG A 41 8.28 -3.56 -6.94
CA ARG A 41 8.93 -2.60 -6.03
C ARG A 41 9.75 -1.62 -6.84
N TYR A 42 9.91 -0.40 -6.30
CA TYR A 42 11.00 0.49 -6.70
C TYR A 42 12.31 -0.29 -6.72
N ARG A 43 13.10 -0.10 -7.76
CA ARG A 43 14.49 -0.57 -7.74
C ARG A 43 15.24 0.18 -6.64
N GLU A 44 16.25 -0.45 -6.06
CA GLU A 44 17.08 0.16 -5.01
C GLU A 44 17.76 1.46 -5.48
N ASP A 45 17.88 1.66 -6.80
CA ASP A 45 18.39 2.88 -7.44
C ASP A 45 17.34 4.00 -7.62
N GLY A 46 16.12 3.79 -7.11
CA GLY A 46 15.01 4.74 -7.22
C GLY A 46 14.32 4.76 -8.58
N THR A 47 14.69 3.87 -9.51
CA THR A 47 14.08 3.81 -10.85
C THR A 47 12.96 2.79 -10.94
N CYS A 48 12.07 2.98 -11.92
CA CYS A 48 11.05 1.98 -12.21
C CYS A 48 11.61 0.79 -13.00
N PRO A 49 11.08 -0.43 -12.74
CA PRO A 49 11.33 -1.57 -13.59
C PRO A 49 10.99 -1.29 -15.05
N LEU A 50 11.66 -1.98 -15.98
CA LEU A 50 11.34 -1.89 -17.41
C LEU A 50 9.86 -2.25 -17.63
N GLY A 51 9.12 -1.38 -18.33
CA GLY A 51 7.66 -1.53 -18.50
C GLY A 51 6.82 -0.89 -17.39
N TYR A 52 7.40 0.02 -16.61
CA TYR A 52 6.70 0.83 -15.61
C TYR A 52 7.16 2.30 -15.67
N VAL A 53 6.33 3.23 -15.20
CA VAL A 53 6.61 4.68 -15.21
C VAL A 53 6.54 5.30 -13.81
N ASP A 54 7.46 6.22 -13.53
CA ASP A 54 7.57 7.01 -12.29
C ASP A 54 6.98 8.41 -12.49
N TYR A 55 6.19 8.90 -11.53
CA TYR A 55 5.50 10.19 -11.62
C TYR A 55 5.93 11.23 -10.56
N GLY A 56 6.95 10.96 -9.74
CA GLY A 56 7.54 11.99 -8.86
C GLY A 56 6.61 12.55 -7.75
N VAL A 57 5.47 11.91 -7.52
CA VAL A 57 4.58 11.99 -6.34
C VAL A 57 4.37 10.54 -5.90
N PRO A 58 4.11 10.20 -4.61
CA PRO A 58 4.27 8.84 -4.13
C PRO A 58 3.10 7.92 -4.56
N LEU A 59 2.96 7.69 -5.85
CA LEU A 59 2.34 6.56 -6.50
C LEU A 59 3.54 5.80 -7.10
N GLN A 60 3.89 4.63 -6.53
CA GLN A 60 5.01 3.83 -7.06
C GLN A 60 4.76 3.44 -8.53
N CYS A 61 5.85 3.00 -9.18
CA CYS A 61 5.89 2.45 -10.53
C CYS A 61 4.62 1.71 -10.95
N VAL A 62 3.97 2.22 -11.99
CA VAL A 62 2.74 1.66 -12.58
C VAL A 62 2.98 1.29 -14.04
N THR A 63 2.30 0.24 -14.51
CA THR A 63 2.39 -0.21 -15.91
C THR A 63 1.87 0.89 -16.86
N PRO A 64 2.39 1.01 -18.09
CA PRO A 64 1.85 1.87 -19.14
C PRO A 64 0.34 1.71 -19.34
N GLU A 65 -0.20 0.50 -19.22
CA GLU A 65 -1.63 0.22 -19.36
C GLU A 65 -2.46 0.84 -18.23
N TYR A 66 -2.03 0.64 -16.97
CA TYR A 66 -2.61 1.31 -15.80
C TYR A 66 -2.54 2.84 -15.92
N MET A 67 -1.48 3.35 -16.55
CA MET A 67 -1.35 4.78 -16.80
C MET A 67 -2.23 5.28 -17.91
N GLU A 68 -2.39 4.53 -18.99
CA GLU A 68 -3.32 4.89 -20.05
C GLU A 68 -4.76 4.92 -19.51
N TYR A 69 -5.09 4.00 -18.59
CA TYR A 69 -6.31 4.06 -17.81
C TYR A 69 -6.38 5.34 -16.95
N CYS A 70 -5.34 5.68 -16.19
CA CYS A 70 -5.30 6.86 -15.33
C CYS A 70 -5.22 8.22 -16.05
N LYS A 71 -4.79 8.26 -17.31
CA LYS A 71 -4.81 9.48 -18.15
C LYS A 71 -6.22 9.82 -18.62
N THR A 72 -7.04 8.79 -18.82
CA THR A 72 -8.41 8.91 -19.34
C THR A 72 -9.46 8.77 -18.24
N ASN A 73 -9.07 8.27 -17.05
CA ASN A 73 -9.91 8.10 -15.88
C ASN A 73 -9.19 8.67 -14.65
N PRO A 74 -9.85 9.46 -13.80
CA PRO A 74 -9.23 9.92 -12.55
C PRO A 74 -8.81 8.69 -11.73
N CYS A 75 -7.51 8.52 -11.49
CA CYS A 75 -7.01 7.42 -10.67
C CYS A 75 -7.82 7.36 -9.35
N PRO A 76 -8.18 6.17 -8.86
CA PRO A 76 -8.91 6.05 -7.62
C PRO A 76 -8.07 6.64 -6.48
N ILE A 77 -8.53 7.74 -5.92
CA ILE A 77 -8.03 8.26 -4.64
C ILE A 77 -9.15 8.00 -3.64
N CYS A 78 -9.14 6.84 -3.01
CA CYS A 78 -10.32 6.31 -2.35
C CYS A 78 -9.93 5.32 -1.25
N LEU A 79 -10.92 4.97 -0.44
CA LEU A 79 -10.87 4.00 0.65
C LEU A 79 -11.16 2.58 0.15
N ALA A 80 -10.74 1.60 0.95
CA ALA A 80 -11.17 0.22 0.79
C ALA A 80 -12.68 0.07 0.98
N GLU A 81 -13.24 -0.96 0.36
CA GLU A 81 -14.67 -1.26 0.28
C GLU A 81 -15.32 -1.35 1.68
N ASN A 82 -14.68 -2.08 2.58
CA ASN A 82 -15.19 -2.37 3.91
C ASN A 82 -14.84 -1.30 4.99
N THR A 83 -14.21 -0.19 4.61
CA THR A 83 -13.81 0.87 5.55
C THR A 83 -15.03 1.43 6.29
N MET A 84 -14.93 1.51 7.61
CA MET A 84 -16.01 1.97 8.49
C MET A 84 -15.96 3.49 8.61
N ILE A 85 -17.02 4.16 8.18
CA ILE A 85 -17.18 5.60 8.34
C ILE A 85 -17.92 5.89 9.63
N ASP A 86 -17.36 6.74 10.47
CA ASP A 86 -18.02 7.10 11.72
C ASP A 86 -19.28 7.93 11.44
N THR A 87 -20.41 7.49 12.00
CA THR A 87 -21.68 8.26 11.99
C THR A 87 -22.19 8.49 13.41
N PRO A 88 -23.09 9.48 13.63
CA PRO A 88 -23.73 9.66 14.93
C PRO A 88 -24.51 8.45 15.44
N SER A 89 -24.93 7.55 14.54
CA SER A 89 -25.69 6.33 14.88
C SER A 89 -24.83 5.07 14.96
N GLY A 90 -23.50 5.21 14.88
CA GLY A 90 -22.55 4.09 14.81
C GLY A 90 -21.84 4.02 13.46
N ALA A 91 -20.72 3.31 13.39
CA ALA A 91 -19.93 3.24 12.17
C ALA A 91 -20.65 2.41 11.08
N VAL A 92 -20.53 2.85 9.82
CA VAL A 92 -21.17 2.22 8.65
C VAL A 92 -20.13 2.02 7.55
N GLN A 93 -20.15 0.88 6.87
CA GLN A 93 -19.23 0.64 5.75
C GLN A 93 -19.44 1.67 4.64
N VAL A 94 -18.36 2.18 4.07
CA VAL A 94 -18.40 3.22 3.04
C VAL A 94 -19.21 2.78 1.81
N GLN A 95 -19.17 1.49 1.43
CA GLN A 95 -19.95 0.94 0.31
C GLN A 95 -21.48 0.93 0.55
N GLN A 96 -21.91 1.06 1.81
CA GLN A 96 -23.33 1.03 2.21
C GLN A 96 -23.89 2.44 2.44
N LEU A 97 -23.03 3.47 2.49
CA LEU A 97 -23.45 4.85 2.64
C LEU A 97 -24.20 5.36 1.41
N GLN A 98 -25.08 6.33 1.64
CA GLN A 98 -25.86 6.99 0.63
C GLN A 98 -25.77 8.50 0.81
N ARG A 99 -25.99 9.24 -0.28
CA ARG A 99 -26.16 10.70 -0.21
C ARG A 99 -27.25 11.05 0.79
N GLY A 100 -26.98 12.05 1.64
CA GLY A 100 -27.86 12.48 2.72
C GLY A 100 -27.68 11.70 4.03
N ALA A 101 -26.90 10.62 4.06
CA ALA A 101 -26.58 9.92 5.31
C ALA A 101 -25.80 10.85 6.26
N MET A 102 -26.07 10.75 7.56
CA MET A 102 -25.29 11.48 8.56
C MET A 102 -23.91 10.86 8.73
N VAL A 103 -22.89 11.69 8.88
CA VAL A 103 -21.50 11.31 9.16
C VAL A 103 -20.90 12.29 10.15
N TRP A 104 -19.83 11.89 10.83
CA TRP A 104 -19.02 12.85 11.58
C TRP A 104 -18.06 13.58 10.65
N THR A 105 -18.01 14.91 10.77
CA THR A 105 -17.11 15.81 10.05
C THR A 105 -16.49 16.81 11.02
N VAL A 106 -15.56 17.63 10.54
CA VAL A 106 -14.86 18.65 11.34
C VAL A 106 -15.19 20.03 10.80
N ASN A 107 -15.51 20.98 11.68
CA ASN A 107 -15.69 22.38 11.30
C ASN A 107 -14.34 23.13 11.19
N GLY A 108 -14.35 24.39 10.75
CA GLY A 108 -13.14 25.21 10.65
C GLY A 108 -12.38 25.46 11.97
N LEU A 109 -12.98 25.13 13.12
CA LEU A 109 -12.36 25.22 14.45
C LEU A 109 -11.74 23.90 14.92
N GLY A 110 -11.86 22.81 14.15
CA GLY A 110 -11.37 21.49 14.54
C GLY A 110 -12.37 20.67 15.37
N GLU A 111 -13.61 21.14 15.53
CA GLU A 111 -14.61 20.46 16.34
C GLU A 111 -15.33 19.36 15.55
N ARG A 112 -15.51 18.19 16.18
CA ARG A 112 -16.29 17.08 15.63
C ARG A 112 -17.78 17.43 15.65
N ILE A 113 -18.38 17.59 14.48
CA ILE A 113 -19.79 17.96 14.29
C ILE A 113 -20.50 16.97 13.36
N PRO A 114 -21.83 16.80 13.46
CA PRO A 114 -22.57 16.02 12.49
C PRO A 114 -22.64 16.78 11.16
N GLY A 115 -22.44 16.07 10.06
CA GLY A 115 -22.68 16.52 8.69
C GLY A 115 -23.47 15.49 7.90
N ILE A 116 -23.80 15.80 6.66
CA ILE A 116 -24.42 14.85 5.72
C ILE A 116 -23.47 14.54 4.57
N VAL A 117 -23.58 13.35 3.99
CA VAL A 117 -22.91 13.01 2.74
C VAL A 117 -23.53 13.80 1.59
N LEU A 118 -22.76 14.69 0.97
CA LEU A 118 -23.15 15.45 -0.22
C LEU A 118 -22.91 14.64 -1.50
N GLU A 119 -21.79 13.92 -1.56
CA GLU A 119 -21.39 13.13 -2.71
C GLU A 119 -20.71 11.83 -2.29
N MET A 120 -20.83 10.82 -3.16
CA MET A 120 -20.19 9.53 -3.05
C MET A 120 -19.52 9.23 -4.39
N LYS A 121 -18.31 8.70 -4.36
CA LYS A 121 -17.62 8.20 -5.55
C LYS A 121 -17.27 6.74 -5.37
N ARG A 122 -17.56 5.94 -6.38
CA ARG A 122 -17.15 4.54 -6.50
C ARG A 122 -16.29 4.39 -7.74
N THR A 123 -15.06 3.94 -7.57
CA THR A 123 -14.10 3.78 -8.67
C THR A 123 -13.71 2.31 -8.79
N LEU A 124 -13.88 1.74 -9.99
CA LEU A 124 -13.43 0.37 -10.26
C LEU A 124 -11.91 0.31 -10.28
N VAL A 125 -11.35 -0.82 -9.83
CA VAL A 125 -9.91 -1.05 -9.80
C VAL A 125 -9.56 -2.42 -10.41
N PRO A 126 -8.40 -2.54 -11.09
CA PRO A 126 -7.93 -3.83 -11.57
C PRO A 126 -7.48 -4.72 -10.40
N SER A 127 -7.37 -6.03 -10.62
CA SER A 127 -6.88 -6.99 -9.62
C SER A 127 -5.43 -6.77 -9.19
N THR A 128 -4.68 -5.96 -9.94
CA THR A 128 -3.31 -5.55 -9.63
C THR A 128 -3.23 -4.27 -8.78
N HIS A 129 -4.37 -3.69 -8.41
CA HIS A 129 -4.41 -2.45 -7.63
C HIS A 129 -3.75 -2.62 -6.27
N GLN A 130 -3.03 -1.59 -5.84
CA GLN A 130 -2.37 -1.55 -4.55
C GLN A 130 -2.86 -0.35 -3.76
N ILE A 131 -3.02 -0.58 -2.47
CA ILE A 131 -3.39 0.45 -1.49
C ILE A 131 -2.38 0.47 -0.34
N VAL A 132 -2.36 1.55 0.41
CA VAL A 132 -1.57 1.66 1.63
C VAL A 132 -2.38 1.06 2.79
N HIS A 133 -1.74 0.18 3.54
CA HIS A 133 -2.12 -0.23 4.88
C HIS A 133 -1.40 0.68 5.88
N LEU A 134 -2.11 1.73 6.29
CA LEU A 134 -1.68 2.62 7.35
C LEU A 134 -1.96 1.95 8.69
N ILE A 135 -0.95 1.90 9.56
CA ILE A 135 -1.07 1.41 10.94
C ILE A 135 -0.56 2.51 11.87
N LEU A 136 -1.38 2.89 12.84
CA LEU A 136 -1.03 3.85 13.90
C LEU A 136 -0.66 3.12 15.20
N GLY A 137 0.12 3.78 16.05
CA GLY A 137 0.67 3.22 17.29
C GLY A 137 -0.37 2.93 18.37
N ASP A 138 -1.59 3.44 18.21
CA ASP A 138 -2.74 3.14 19.06
C ASP A 138 -3.59 1.97 18.55
N GLY A 139 -3.15 1.31 17.46
CA GLY A 139 -3.80 0.14 16.87
C GLY A 139 -4.89 0.45 15.84
N ARG A 140 -5.14 1.72 15.53
CA ARG A 140 -6.01 2.06 14.38
C ARG A 140 -5.30 1.73 13.07
N GLU A 141 -6.08 1.22 12.12
CA GLU A 141 -5.59 0.83 10.80
C GLU A 141 -6.51 1.37 9.71
N LEU A 142 -5.94 1.73 8.56
CA LEU A 142 -6.71 2.18 7.41
C LEU A 142 -6.12 1.67 6.10
N LEU A 143 -6.99 1.13 5.26
CA LEU A 143 -6.68 0.69 3.90
C LEU A 143 -7.15 1.75 2.90
N VAL A 144 -6.22 2.48 2.29
CA VAL A 144 -6.52 3.70 1.54
C VAL A 144 -5.55 3.93 0.39
N SER A 145 -6.01 4.55 -0.70
CA SER A 145 -5.17 4.89 -1.83
C SER A 145 -4.01 5.82 -1.42
N PRO A 146 -2.80 5.62 -1.99
CA PRO A 146 -1.61 6.41 -1.71
C PRO A 146 -1.77 7.94 -1.68
N GLY A 147 -2.54 8.48 -2.62
CA GLY A 147 -2.70 9.92 -2.83
C GLY A 147 -3.82 10.55 -2.01
N HIS A 148 -4.50 9.80 -1.14
CA HIS A 148 -5.62 10.32 -0.35
C HIS A 148 -5.09 11.39 0.62
N PRO A 149 -5.74 12.56 0.71
CA PRO A 149 -5.22 13.66 1.49
C PRO A 149 -5.38 13.39 2.98
N THR A 150 -4.33 13.72 3.71
CA THR A 150 -4.39 13.85 5.17
C THR A 150 -4.93 15.23 5.54
N VAL A 151 -5.35 15.41 6.79
CA VAL A 151 -5.87 16.72 7.25
C VAL A 151 -4.81 17.81 7.37
N ASP A 152 -3.53 17.43 7.42
CA ASP A 152 -2.39 18.35 7.52
C ASP A 152 -1.76 18.70 6.16
N GLY A 153 -2.46 18.38 5.06
CA GLY A 153 -2.06 18.75 3.70
C GLY A 153 -1.03 17.82 3.04
N ARG A 154 -0.65 16.73 3.72
CA ARG A 154 0.12 15.63 3.13
C ARG A 154 -0.80 14.65 2.39
N THR A 155 -0.22 13.59 1.87
CA THR A 155 -0.94 12.41 1.37
C THR A 155 -0.60 11.21 2.24
N ILE A 156 -1.41 10.16 2.21
CA ILE A 156 -1.14 8.95 3.02
C ILE A 156 0.24 8.36 2.74
N SER A 157 0.69 8.33 1.48
CA SER A 157 2.04 7.82 1.16
C SER A 157 3.20 8.77 1.53
N ASN A 158 2.92 10.01 1.93
CA ASN A 158 3.93 10.90 2.50
C ASN A 158 4.11 10.69 4.02
N LEU A 159 3.26 9.89 4.66
CA LEU A 159 3.44 9.51 6.07
C LEU A 159 4.57 8.48 6.18
N VAL A 160 5.52 8.72 7.09
CA VAL A 160 6.63 7.80 7.39
C VAL A 160 6.58 7.31 8.83
N SER A 161 7.20 6.16 9.09
CA SER A 161 7.26 5.58 10.43
C SER A 161 7.87 6.57 11.43
N GLY A 162 7.21 6.76 12.58
CA GLY A 162 7.57 7.73 13.60
C GLY A 162 6.89 9.10 13.47
N ASP A 163 6.27 9.43 12.33
CA ASP A 163 5.44 10.63 12.21
C ASP A 163 4.28 10.60 13.21
N VAL A 164 3.80 11.75 13.65
CA VAL A 164 2.52 11.84 14.38
C VAL A 164 1.41 12.18 13.39
N TYR A 165 0.36 11.36 13.38
CA TYR A 165 -0.85 11.59 12.60
C TYR A 165 -2.10 11.28 13.42
N ASP A 166 -3.06 12.19 13.39
CA ASP A 166 -4.32 12.08 14.15
C ASP A 166 -4.13 11.68 15.62
N GLY A 167 -3.11 12.26 16.27
CA GLY A 167 -2.77 12.04 17.68
C GLY A 167 -1.95 10.78 17.99
N ALA A 168 -1.61 9.94 17.01
CA ALA A 168 -0.84 8.71 17.21
C ALA A 168 0.39 8.63 16.31
N SER A 169 1.40 7.86 16.70
CA SER A 169 2.60 7.66 15.86
C SER A 169 2.30 6.70 14.71
N VAL A 170 2.72 7.03 13.49
CA VAL A 170 2.65 6.12 12.34
C VAL A 170 3.63 4.97 12.57
N VAL A 171 3.13 3.75 12.53
CA VAL A 171 3.93 2.52 12.64
C VAL A 171 4.35 2.08 11.25
N SER A 172 3.40 2.00 10.32
CA SER A 172 3.61 1.48 8.96
C SER A 172 2.70 2.17 7.96
N THR A 173 3.20 2.31 6.73
CA THR A 173 2.46 2.73 5.52
C THR A 173 2.72 1.74 4.39
N GLN A 174 2.76 0.45 4.72
CA GLN A 174 3.08 -0.60 3.77
C GLN A 174 2.03 -0.69 2.66
N ARG A 175 2.48 -0.88 1.42
CA ARG A 175 1.57 -1.19 0.31
C ARG A 175 1.24 -2.67 0.26
N VAL A 176 -0.02 -2.95 -0.03
CA VAL A 176 -0.57 -4.31 -0.15
C VAL A 176 -1.41 -4.42 -1.41
N ILE A 177 -1.50 -5.63 -1.97
CA ILE A 177 -2.44 -5.92 -3.05
C ILE A 177 -3.85 -5.78 -2.50
N TYR A 178 -4.69 -5.02 -3.22
CA TYR A 178 -6.08 -4.84 -2.87
C TYR A 178 -6.94 -5.89 -3.57
N GLY A 179 -7.67 -6.67 -2.79
CA GLY A 179 -8.44 -7.81 -3.29
C GLY A 179 -9.82 -7.47 -3.87
N GLU A 180 -10.35 -6.27 -3.59
CA GLU A 180 -11.71 -5.90 -3.99
C GLU A 180 -11.76 -5.20 -5.36
N LYS A 181 -12.98 -5.07 -5.89
CA LYS A 181 -13.21 -4.59 -7.26
C LYS A 181 -13.35 -3.08 -7.36
N ALA A 182 -13.58 -2.40 -6.24
CA ALA A 182 -13.79 -0.97 -6.22
C ALA A 182 -13.27 -0.33 -4.94
N THR A 183 -13.00 0.97 -5.04
CA THR A 183 -12.66 1.84 -3.92
C THR A 183 -13.67 2.98 -3.84
N TYR A 184 -13.83 3.56 -2.66
CA TYR A 184 -14.91 4.50 -2.36
C TYR A 184 -14.40 5.81 -1.74
N ASP A 185 -15.05 6.93 -2.01
CA ASP A 185 -14.79 8.19 -1.30
C ASP A 185 -16.11 8.94 -1.08
N ILE A 186 -16.13 9.81 -0.07
CA ILE A 186 -17.32 10.59 0.32
C ILE A 186 -16.96 12.06 0.45
N LEU A 187 -17.92 12.94 0.16
CA LEU A 187 -17.84 14.36 0.47
C LEU A 187 -18.81 14.67 1.60
N PRO A 188 -18.35 14.91 2.84
CA PRO A 188 -19.22 15.40 3.89
C PRO A 188 -19.57 16.87 3.67
N SER A 189 -20.72 17.31 4.14
CA SER A 189 -21.08 18.72 4.23
C SER A 189 -20.18 19.46 5.23
N GLY A 190 -19.94 20.74 4.98
CA GLY A 190 -19.10 21.59 5.83
C GLY A 190 -17.90 22.13 5.05
N ASP A 191 -17.03 22.84 5.76
CA ASP A 191 -15.99 23.67 5.12
C ASP A 191 -14.67 22.93 4.89
N THR A 192 -14.49 21.75 5.48
CA THR A 192 -13.21 21.03 5.52
C THR A 192 -13.14 19.86 4.54
N GLY A 193 -14.28 19.24 4.23
CA GLY A 193 -14.31 17.97 3.51
C GLY A 193 -13.71 16.80 4.30
N PHE A 194 -13.50 16.94 5.62
CA PHE A 194 -12.86 15.91 6.44
C PHE A 194 -13.87 14.95 7.07
N TYR A 195 -13.50 13.70 7.22
CA TYR A 195 -14.34 12.68 7.85
C TYR A 195 -13.50 11.59 8.49
N TRP A 196 -14.10 10.80 9.38
CA TRP A 196 -13.43 9.67 10.03
C TRP A 196 -13.68 8.37 9.27
N ALA A 197 -12.59 7.69 8.93
CA ALA A 197 -12.54 6.38 8.30
C ALA A 197 -11.71 5.43 9.18
N ASP A 198 -12.30 4.32 9.62
CA ASP A 198 -11.73 3.39 10.59
C ASP A 198 -11.18 4.10 11.84
N GLY A 199 -11.89 5.16 12.27
CA GLY A 199 -11.52 6.00 13.41
C GLY A 199 -10.35 6.95 13.16
N ILE A 200 -9.87 7.11 11.92
CA ILE A 200 -8.79 8.02 11.54
C ILE A 200 -9.38 9.19 10.74
N LEU A 201 -9.10 10.42 11.16
CA LEU A 201 -9.54 11.61 10.44
C LEU A 201 -8.74 11.78 9.13
N ILE A 202 -9.42 11.91 7.99
CA ILE A 202 -8.82 12.08 6.65
C ILE A 202 -9.61 13.10 5.82
N GLY A 203 -9.04 13.54 4.70
CA GLY A 203 -9.72 14.47 3.79
C GLY A 203 -10.38 13.79 2.60
N SER A 204 -11.52 14.33 2.16
CA SER A 204 -12.14 13.95 0.89
C SER A 204 -11.30 14.37 -0.32
N THR A 205 -11.42 13.61 -1.40
CA THR A 205 -10.84 13.95 -2.72
C THR A 205 -11.86 14.61 -3.64
N LEU A 206 -13.12 14.67 -3.20
CA LEU A 206 -14.24 15.31 -3.89
C LEU A 206 -14.31 16.80 -3.54
N ARG A 207 -14.93 17.61 -4.40
CA ARG A 207 -15.07 19.06 -4.23
C ARG A 207 -16.44 19.53 -4.68
#